data_AF-A0A0B3RZJ6-F1
#
_entry.id   AF-A0A0B3RZJ6-F1
#
_cell.length_a   1.000
_cell.length_b   1.000
_cell.length_c   1.000
_cell.angle_alpha   90.00
_cell.angle_beta   90.00
_cell.angle_gamma   90.00
#
_symmetry.space_group_name_H-M   'P 1'
#
loop_
_entity.id
_entity.type
_entity.pdbx_description
1 polymer ?
#
loop_
_entity_poly.entity_id
_entity_poly.type
_entity_poly.pdbx_seq_one_letter_code
_entity_poly.pdbx_strand_id
1 'polypeptide(L)'
;MEGCRISHGRSAGREVDCSPFRKECQPIPHLFPDQDEPFPRVGFIVTNLPMEPDWVVRFYNQRGTAGQHIKEGKYAFRWTRLSCWKFRDNEVLLQMHALAYNLATFLRFIELPEAMAD
;
A
#
# COMPACT_ATOMS: atom_id res chain seq x y z
N MET A 1 -10.85 3.37 -9.51
CA MET A 1 -9.39 3.44 -9.42
C MET A 1 -8.82 2.98 -10.75
N GLU A 2 -8.27 3.90 -11.55
CA GLU A 2 -7.54 3.54 -12.77
C GLU A 2 -6.33 2.68 -12.36
N GLY A 3 -6.36 1.40 -12.72
CA GLY A 3 -5.52 0.36 -12.13
C GLY A 3 -4.18 0.21 -12.85
N CYS A 4 -3.10 0.54 -12.15
CA CYS A 4 -1.74 0.10 -12.48
C CYS A 4 -1.60 -1.39 -12.18
N ARG A 5 -1.05 -2.16 -13.13
CA ARG A 5 -0.75 -3.60 -12.98
C ARG A 5 0.76 -3.77 -12.82
N ILE A 6 1.17 -4.56 -11.83
CA ILE A 6 2.58 -4.99 -11.69
C ILE A 6 2.72 -6.31 -12.45
N SER A 7 3.53 -6.32 -13.50
CA SER A 7 3.90 -7.54 -14.22
C SER A 7 5.22 -8.09 -13.67
N HIS A 8 5.21 -9.35 -13.26
CA HIS A 8 6.40 -10.05 -12.77
C HIS A 8 6.98 -10.89 -13.91
N GLY A 9 8.19 -10.56 -14.36
CA GLY A 9 8.89 -11.32 -15.39
C GLY A 9 10.12 -12.03 -14.79
N ARG A 10 10.24 -13.35 -14.96
CA ARG A 10 11.45 -14.11 -14.56
C ARG A 10 12.64 -13.95 -15.51
N SER A 11 12.56 -13.06 -16.49
CA SER A 11 13.58 -12.96 -17.55
C SER A 11 13.82 -11.52 -17.96
N ALA A 12 15.06 -11.07 -17.83
CA ALA A 12 15.57 -9.88 -18.48
C ALA A 12 15.35 -10.04 -20.00
N GLY A 13 14.60 -9.14 -20.63
CA GLY A 13 14.40 -9.11 -22.09
C GLY A 13 12.99 -9.41 -22.62
N ARG A 14 11.94 -9.50 -21.77
CA ARG A 14 10.55 -9.47 -22.27
C ARG A 14 10.04 -8.03 -22.35
N GLU A 15 9.64 -7.61 -23.55
CA GLU A 15 8.95 -6.35 -23.80
C GLU A 15 7.62 -6.32 -23.04
N VAL A 16 7.30 -5.19 -22.41
CA VAL A 16 6.07 -5.03 -21.63
C VAL A 16 4.96 -4.63 -22.58
N ASP A 17 4.08 -5.57 -22.90
CA ASP A 17 2.89 -5.29 -23.69
C ASP A 17 1.95 -4.33 -22.93
N CYS A 18 1.97 -3.07 -23.36
CA CYS A 18 1.13 -1.99 -22.82
C CYS A 18 -0.16 -1.80 -23.63
N SER A 19 -0.39 -2.58 -24.70
CA SER A 19 -1.60 -2.51 -25.54
C SER A 19 -2.95 -2.65 -24.81
N PRO A 20 -3.08 -3.37 -23.67
CA PRO A 20 -4.36 -3.42 -22.96
C PRO A 20 -4.65 -2.16 -22.12
N PHE A 21 -3.73 -1.20 -21.99
CA PHE A 21 -3.94 0.02 -21.23
C PHE A 21 -4.43 1.16 -22.12
N ARG A 22 -5.56 1.76 -21.71
CA ARG A 22 -6.31 2.74 -22.52
C ARG A 22 -5.69 4.15 -22.54
N LYS A 23 -4.62 4.39 -21.78
CA LYS A 23 -3.91 5.68 -21.66
C LYS A 23 -2.40 5.43 -21.81
N GLU A 24 -1.66 6.47 -22.20
CA GLU A 24 -0.19 6.44 -22.20
C GLU A 24 0.31 6.09 -20.80
N CYS A 25 0.82 4.87 -20.65
CA CYS A 25 1.43 4.41 -19.40
C CYS A 25 2.95 4.44 -19.55
N GLN A 26 3.64 4.87 -18.50
CA GLN A 26 5.09 4.76 -18.44
C GLN A 26 5.48 3.44 -17.76
N PRO A 27 6.22 2.54 -18.45
CA PRO A 27 6.79 1.36 -17.82
C PRO A 27 8.05 1.76 -17.04
N ILE A 28 7.99 1.64 -15.71
CA ILE A 28 9.13 1.92 -14.84
C ILE A 28 9.71 0.58 -14.35
N PRO A 29 10.98 0.26 -14.68
CA PRO A 29 11.65 -0.92 -14.17
C PRO A 29 11.83 -0.79 -12.65
N HIS A 30 11.45 -1.83 -11.92
CA HIS A 30 11.54 -1.86 -10.47
C HIS A 30 12.13 -3.19 -10.00
N LEU A 31 13.11 -3.10 -9.11
CA LEU A 31 13.72 -4.25 -8.45
C LEU A 31 12.93 -4.57 -7.20
N PHE A 32 12.40 -5.78 -7.13
CA PHE A 32 11.75 -6.32 -5.95
C PHE A 32 12.75 -7.23 -5.21
N PRO A 33 13.43 -6.73 -4.17
CA PRO A 33 14.30 -7.55 -3.35
C PRO A 33 13.45 -8.52 -2.51
N ASP A 34 13.66 -9.81 -2.72
CA ASP A 34 13.14 -10.89 -1.86
C ASP A 34 14.26 -11.34 -0.91
N GLN A 35 13.93 -11.59 0.36
CA GLN A 35 14.93 -12.00 1.37
C GLN A 35 15.49 -13.41 1.14
N ASP A 36 14.76 -14.26 0.42
CA ASP A 36 15.07 -15.67 0.22
C ASP A 36 15.65 -16.00 -1.17
N GLU A 37 15.86 -15.00 -2.05
CA GLU A 37 16.37 -15.22 -3.41
C GLU A 37 17.65 -14.40 -3.66
N PRO A 38 18.74 -15.01 -4.14
CA PRO A 38 20.03 -14.34 -4.32
C PRO A 38 20.03 -13.28 -5.43
N PHE A 39 19.00 -13.25 -6.29
CA PHE A 39 18.85 -12.25 -7.33
C PHE A 39 17.49 -11.54 -7.18
N PRO A 40 17.46 -10.19 -7.19
CA PRO A 40 16.21 -9.45 -7.09
C PRO A 40 15.33 -9.72 -8.31
N ARG A 41 14.02 -9.84 -8.08
CA ARG A 41 13.08 -9.99 -9.19
C ARG A 41 12.95 -8.66 -9.91
N VAL A 42 13.11 -8.67 -11.23
CA VAL A 42 12.83 -7.51 -12.06
C VAL A 42 11.34 -7.54 -12.43
N GLY A 43 10.62 -6.47 -12.07
CA GLY A 43 9.25 -6.26 -12.53
C GLY A 43 9.07 -4.86 -13.09
N PHE A 44 7.88 -4.59 -13.62
CA PHE A 44 7.54 -3.30 -14.19
C PHE A 44 6.31 -2.71 -13.52
N ILE A 45 6.37 -1.42 -13.24
CA ILE A 45 5.23 -0.62 -12.77
C ILE A 45 4.70 0.13 -13.99
N VAL A 46 3.44 -0.12 -14.35
CA VAL A 46 2.76 0.52 -15.50
C VAL A 46 1.74 1.52 -14.98
N THR A 47 2.07 2.81 -14.94
CA THR A 47 1.24 3.83 -14.27
C THR A 47 0.78 4.96 -15.18
N ASN A 48 -0.38 5.54 -14.85
CA ASN A 48 -0.91 6.77 -15.43
C ASN A 48 -0.63 8.00 -14.54
N LEU A 49 0.12 7.85 -13.44
CA LEU A 49 0.44 8.95 -12.55
C LEU A 49 1.44 9.90 -13.24
N PRO A 50 1.17 11.21 -13.33
CA PRO A 50 2.06 12.18 -13.96
C PRO A 50 3.17 12.60 -12.97
N MET A 51 3.96 11.63 -12.51
CA MET A 51 5.00 11.80 -11.49
C MET A 51 6.34 11.27 -12.01
N GLU A 52 7.44 11.75 -11.43
CA GLU A 52 8.77 11.21 -11.75
C GLU A 52 8.90 9.73 -11.36
N PRO A 53 9.69 8.92 -12.10
CA PRO A 53 9.82 7.48 -11.85
C PRO A 53 10.18 7.12 -10.41
N ASP A 54 11.08 7.88 -9.78
CA ASP A 54 11.51 7.66 -8.40
C ASP A 54 10.37 7.88 -7.40
N TRP A 55 9.52 8.88 -7.65
CA TRP A 55 8.33 9.13 -6.82
C TRP A 55 7.28 8.04 -6.99
N VAL A 56 7.08 7.56 -8.21
CA VAL A 56 6.20 6.41 -8.48
C VAL A 56 6.71 5.19 -7.71
N VAL A 57 8.00 4.86 -7.81
CA VAL A 57 8.59 3.75 -7.09
C VAL A 57 8.40 3.88 -5.57
N ARG A 58 8.70 5.05 -4.98
CA ARG A 58 8.50 5.31 -3.55
C ARG A 58 7.04 5.20 -3.12
N PHE A 59 6.11 5.65 -3.97
CA PHE A 59 4.68 5.53 -3.73
C PHE A 59 4.23 4.06 -3.73
N TYR A 60 4.66 3.27 -4.73
CA TYR A 60 4.31 1.85 -4.81
C TYR A 60 4.97 1.00 -3.72
N ASN A 61 6.16 1.36 -3.25
CA ASN A 61 6.82 0.69 -2.13
C ASN A 61 5.99 0.79 -0.83
N GLN A 62 5.28 1.91 -0.62
CA GLN A 62 4.40 2.09 0.55
C GLN A 62 3.09 1.29 0.46
N ARG A 63 2.76 0.71 -0.70
CA ARG A 63 1.57 -0.14 -0.85
C ARG A 63 1.61 -1.37 0.05
N GLY A 64 2.80 -1.94 0.27
CA GLY A 64 2.99 -3.05 1.22
C GLY A 64 2.61 -2.66 2.64
N THR A 65 3.04 -1.47 3.06
CA THR A 65 2.72 -0.87 4.36
C THR A 65 1.23 -0.63 4.54
N ALA A 66 0.55 -0.09 3.52
CA ALA A 66 -0.91 0.06 3.56
C ALA A 66 -1.64 -1.28 3.74
N GLY A 67 -1.20 -2.33 3.03
CA GLY A 67 -1.74 -3.68 3.21
C GLY A 67 -1.49 -4.24 4.62
N GLN A 68 -0.33 -3.94 5.20
CA GLN A 68 0.02 -4.33 6.56
C GLN A 68 -0.88 -3.63 7.60
N HIS A 69 -1.09 -2.32 7.49
CA HIS A 69 -2.01 -1.59 8.37
C HIS A 69 -3.45 -2.15 8.29
N ILE A 70 -3.91 -2.54 7.10
CA ILE A 70 -5.23 -3.18 6.95
C ILE A 70 -5.28 -4.54 7.66
N LYS A 71 -4.22 -5.36 7.55
CA LYS A 71 -4.14 -6.64 8.27
C LYS A 71 -4.17 -6.39 9.77
N GLU A 72 -3.35 -5.47 10.26
CA GLU A 72 -3.30 -5.10 11.68
C GLU A 72 -4.65 -4.57 12.17
N GLY A 73 -5.30 -3.68 11.43
CA GLY A 73 -6.64 -3.18 11.77
C GLY A 73 -7.68 -4.30 11.87
N LYS A 74 -7.63 -5.28 10.95
CA LYS A 74 -8.50 -6.47 11.00
C LYS A 74 -8.25 -7.34 12.25
N TYR A 75 -6.99 -7.56 12.63
CA TYR A 75 -6.67 -8.45 13.76
C TYR A 75 -6.71 -7.74 15.12
N ALA A 76 -6.08 -6.58 15.24
CA ALA A 76 -5.96 -5.84 16.50
C ALA A 76 -7.22 -5.04 16.85
N PHE A 77 -7.83 -4.36 15.88
CA PHE A 77 -9.00 -3.50 16.09
C PHE A 77 -10.32 -4.13 15.61
N ARG A 78 -10.28 -5.39 15.14
CA ARG A 78 -11.45 -6.15 14.69
C ARG A 78 -12.30 -5.41 13.66
N TRP A 79 -11.67 -4.73 12.70
CA TRP A 79 -12.36 -3.97 11.63
C TRP A 79 -13.36 -4.80 10.80
N THR A 80 -13.33 -6.13 10.92
CA THR A 80 -14.27 -7.05 10.26
C THR A 80 -15.63 -7.15 10.96
N ARG A 81 -15.79 -6.61 12.17
CA ARG A 81 -17.05 -6.67 12.92
C ARG A 81 -18.04 -5.57 12.49
N LEU A 82 -18.36 -5.55 11.21
CA LEU A 82 -19.33 -4.66 10.59
C LEU A 82 -20.68 -5.38 10.56
N SER A 83 -21.55 -5.11 11.54
CA SER A 83 -22.83 -5.80 11.70
C SER A 83 -24.05 -4.92 11.41
N CYS A 84 -23.85 -3.68 10.94
CA CYS A 84 -24.97 -2.80 10.65
C CYS A 84 -25.71 -3.26 9.39
N TRP A 85 -27.03 -3.07 9.38
CA TRP A 85 -27.89 -3.50 8.27
C TRP A 85 -27.68 -2.66 7.00
N LYS A 86 -27.36 -1.37 7.15
CA LYS A 86 -27.09 -0.47 6.02
C LYS A 86 -25.59 -0.37 5.77
N PHE A 87 -25.23 -0.38 4.49
CA PHE A 87 -23.84 -0.23 4.05
C PHE A 87 -23.20 1.09 4.53
N ARG A 88 -23.96 2.19 4.48
CA ARG A 88 -23.49 3.52 4.92
C ARG A 88 -23.12 3.56 6.40
N ASP A 89 -23.80 2.80 7.24
CA ASP A 89 -23.50 2.73 8.66
C ASP A 89 -22.19 1.93 8.89
N ASN A 90 -21.98 0.86 8.11
CA ASN A 90 -20.72 0.12 8.13
C ASN A 90 -19.53 0.94 7.58
N GLU A 91 -19.78 1.81 6.61
CA GLU A 91 -18.76 2.73 6.09
C GLU A 91 -18.29 3.70 7.18
N VAL A 92 -19.22 4.35 7.88
CA VAL A 92 -18.90 5.27 8.99
C VAL A 92 -18.20 4.52 10.13
N LEU A 93 -18.64 3.30 10.45
CA LEU A 93 -18.00 2.47 11.47
C LEU A 93 -16.55 2.12 11.08
N LEU A 94 -16.31 1.78 9.82
CA LEU A 94 -14.96 1.51 9.31
C LEU A 94 -14.09 2.78 9.35
N GLN A 95 -14.65 3.96 9.03
CA GLN A 95 -13.96 5.25 9.15
C GLN A 95 -13.59 5.57 10.60
N MET A 96 -14.50 5.37 11.55
CA MET A 96 -14.20 5.55 12.98
C MET A 96 -13.12 4.59 13.47
N HIS A 97 -13.17 3.33 13.04
CA HIS A 97 -12.14 2.34 13.33
C HIS A 97 -10.76 2.73 12.77
N ALA A 98 -10.72 3.26 11.55
CA ALA A 98 -9.48 3.78 10.95
C ALA A 98 -8.95 5.00 11.69
N LEU A 99 -9.82 5.94 12.09
CA LEU A 99 -9.45 7.11 12.87
C LEU A 99 -8.86 6.71 14.23
N ALA A 100 -9.52 5.81 14.95
CA ALA A 100 -9.04 5.31 16.23
C ALA A 100 -7.66 4.63 16.10
N TYR A 101 -7.45 3.83 15.05
CA TYR A 101 -6.15 3.22 14.76
C TYR A 101 -5.07 4.27 14.50
N ASN A 102 -5.37 5.29 13.68
CA ASN A 102 -4.45 6.38 13.38
C ASN A 102 -4.11 7.18 14.65
N LEU A 103 -5.09 7.46 15.51
CA LEU A 103 -4.87 8.14 16.79
C LEU A 103 -4.00 7.30 17.74
N ALA A 104 -4.29 6.01 17.88
CA ALA A 104 -3.49 5.11 18.70
C ALA A 104 -2.04 5.00 18.18
N THR A 105 -1.87 5.01 16.86
CA THR A 105 -0.56 5.03 16.21
C THR A 105 0.18 6.34 16.50
N PHE A 106 -0.51 7.48 16.39
CA PHE A 106 0.03 8.80 16.73
C PHE A 106 0.46 8.88 18.20
N LEU A 107 -0.37 8.42 19.13
CA LEU A 107 -0.06 8.40 20.56
C LEU A 107 1.14 7.50 20.90
N ARG A 108 1.37 6.42 20.15
CA ARG A 108 2.57 5.58 20.32
C ARG A 108 3.87 6.30 19.96
N PHE A 109 3.80 7.30 19.08
CA PHE A 109 4.97 8.07 18.64
C PHE A 109 5.21 9.33 19.46
N ILE A 110 4.25 9.74 20.29
CA ILE A 110 4.49 10.77 21.29
C ILE A 110 5.26 10.09 22.42
N GLU A 111 6.59 10.21 22.40
CA GLU A 111 7.40 9.98 23.59
C GLU A 111 6.87 10.89 24.69
N LEU A 112 6.34 10.30 25.76
CA LEU A 112 5.91 11.08 26.92
C LEU A 112 7.18 11.73 27.51
N PRO A 113 7.23 13.07 27.65
CA PRO A 113 8.40 13.70 28.25
C PRO A 113 8.60 13.16 29.67
N GLU A 114 9.85 12.80 30.01
CA GLU A 114 10.29 12.26 31.32
C GLU A 114 9.72 13.01 32.53
N ALA A 115 9.39 14.30 32.37
CA ALA A 115 8.77 15.14 33.40
C ALA A 115 7.36 14.69 33.86
N MET A 116 6.74 13.69 33.20
CA MET A 116 5.44 13.13 33.61
C MET A 116 5.55 11.69 34.14
N ALA A 117 6.77 11.17 34.33
CA ALA A 117 7.03 9.83 34.85
C ALA A 117 7.24 9.78 36.38
N ASP A 118 7.10 10.91 37.08
CA ASP A 118 7.18 11.04 38.55
C ASP A 118 5.81 11.09 39.23
#